data_AF-A0A833JF14-F1
#
_entry.id   AF-A0A833JF14-F1
#
_cell.length_a   1.000
_cell.length_b   1.000
_cell.length_c   1.000
_cell.angle_alpha   90.00
_cell.angle_beta   90.00
_cell.angle_gamma   90.00
#
_symmetry.space_group_name_H-M   'P 1'
#
loop_
_entity.id
_entity.type
_entity.pdbx_description
1 polymer ?
#
loop_
_entity_poly.entity_id
_entity_poly.type
_entity_poly.pdbx_seq_one_letter_code
_entity_poly.pdbx_strand_id
1 'polypeptide(L)'
;MNLFFDLDYISSLVLKIEHGNVSYAEHSYLQKVIAAQTVINEYQKDNNIVFQKIYLRYYSWLSLNWQKNSNSPREKTDHFLLKNALEKRQSILMPKKDNIYQKPLNHFSVLLELARIWNQPLKQERNSILNFLMFFLERVYGIPKQYIDTIFSLLEESWKPILSPLGVLPNRKFSLQEIEEYFFGNKLKPEYSVQVIPKIDRYFSIIGKEHRCHLFLPKSENFDLFEAALVIHEFQHLLDIDNYENILIDNKKEIMKDESYSKFYENLFLSEKNALNAERVFILGLGAAKRGRFCWLESNLFYPILLLKCELNNLLYGDKATIDFSEMCLKHGMEPLPLSALFEWGAPFQLSAYCAAAMDLEQGWQKFLQ
;
A
#
# COMPACT_ATOMS: atom_id res chain seq x y z
N MET A 1 -26.50 -2.11 14.18
CA MET A 1 -25.18 -1.52 14.47
C MET A 1 -24.29 -1.90 13.29
N ASN A 2 -24.23 -1.07 12.24
CA ASN A 2 -23.59 -1.42 10.96
C ASN A 2 -22.10 -1.06 11.00
N LEU A 3 -21.38 -1.67 11.93
CA LEU A 3 -19.93 -1.63 11.93
C LEU A 3 -19.45 -2.79 11.06
N PHE A 4 -19.23 -2.41 9.80
CA PHE A 4 -18.45 -3.06 8.75
C PHE A 4 -19.10 -4.11 7.88
N PHE A 5 -18.40 -4.34 6.75
CA PHE A 5 -18.70 -5.15 5.57
C PHE A 5 -19.80 -6.15 5.79
N ASP A 6 -20.65 -6.32 4.78
CA ASP A 6 -21.61 -7.41 4.74
C ASP A 6 -20.89 -8.75 5.04
N LEU A 7 -20.97 -9.19 6.30
CA LEU A 7 -20.22 -10.36 6.78
C LEU A 7 -20.79 -11.61 6.12
N ASP A 8 -22.06 -11.58 5.71
CA ASP A 8 -22.68 -12.62 4.92
C ASP A 8 -22.06 -12.64 3.52
N TYR A 9 -21.81 -11.47 2.92
CA TYR A 9 -21.08 -11.37 1.67
C TYR A 9 -19.64 -11.92 1.77
N ILE A 10 -18.87 -11.50 2.77
CA ILE A 10 -17.51 -12.03 3.00
C ILE A 10 -17.56 -13.54 3.22
N SER A 11 -18.48 -14.03 4.06
CA SER A 11 -18.68 -15.45 4.32
C SER A 11 -19.01 -16.23 3.04
N SER A 12 -19.82 -15.64 2.15
CA SER A 12 -20.16 -16.23 0.86
C SER A 12 -18.94 -16.34 -0.06
N LEU A 13 -18.05 -15.34 -0.08
CA LEU A 13 -16.79 -15.38 -0.84
C LEU A 13 -15.85 -16.46 -0.28
N VAL A 14 -15.75 -16.58 1.05
CA VAL A 14 -14.96 -17.66 1.69
C VAL A 14 -15.51 -19.04 1.30
N LEU A 15 -16.84 -19.22 1.29
CA LEU A 15 -17.46 -20.46 0.82
C LEU A 15 -17.17 -20.74 -0.66
N LYS A 16 -17.19 -19.73 -1.54
CA LYS A 16 -16.82 -19.92 -2.96
C LYS A 16 -15.37 -20.39 -3.10
N ILE A 17 -14.47 -19.81 -2.30
CA ILE A 17 -13.05 -20.18 -2.25
C ILE A 17 -12.85 -21.63 -1.82
N GLU A 18 -13.53 -22.06 -0.75
CA GLU A 18 -13.47 -23.44 -0.27
C GLU A 18 -13.96 -24.44 -1.32
N HIS A 19 -14.95 -24.06 -2.14
CA HIS A 19 -15.45 -24.87 -3.25
C HIS A 19 -14.66 -24.74 -4.56
N GLY A 20 -13.64 -23.87 -4.62
CA GLY A 20 -12.83 -23.65 -5.82
C GLY A 20 -13.55 -22.90 -6.95
N ASN A 21 -14.61 -22.17 -6.64
CA ASN A 21 -15.47 -21.45 -7.60
C ASN A 21 -15.28 -19.93 -7.55
N VAL A 22 -14.20 -19.44 -6.93
CA VAL A 22 -13.91 -18.01 -6.83
C VAL A 22 -13.25 -17.50 -8.11
N SER A 23 -13.63 -16.32 -8.59
CA SER A 23 -12.84 -15.62 -9.60
C SER A 23 -11.60 -14.98 -8.97
N TYR A 24 -10.59 -14.64 -9.78
CA TYR A 24 -9.42 -13.90 -9.29
C TYR A 24 -9.83 -12.54 -8.68
N ALA A 25 -10.77 -11.83 -9.30
CA ALA A 25 -11.27 -10.54 -8.82
C ALA A 25 -11.96 -10.67 -7.45
N GLU A 26 -12.81 -11.68 -7.30
CA GLU A 26 -13.48 -11.99 -6.03
C GLU A 26 -12.48 -12.35 -4.93
N HIS A 27 -11.45 -13.14 -5.26
CA HIS A 27 -10.41 -13.52 -4.31
C HIS A 27 -9.58 -12.30 -3.89
N SER A 28 -9.13 -11.50 -4.85
CA SER A 28 -8.38 -10.26 -4.60
C SER A 28 -9.19 -9.30 -3.71
N TYR A 29 -10.47 -9.11 -4.02
CA TYR A 29 -11.36 -8.27 -3.20
C TYR A 29 -11.47 -8.81 -1.77
N LEU A 30 -11.69 -10.13 -1.60
CA LEU A 30 -11.75 -10.74 -0.27
C LEU A 30 -10.46 -10.52 0.54
N GLN A 31 -9.29 -10.63 -0.10
CA GLN A 31 -8.01 -10.38 0.57
C GLN A 31 -7.93 -8.95 1.12
N LYS A 32 -8.31 -7.96 0.31
CA LYS A 32 -8.34 -6.54 0.70
C LYS A 32 -9.30 -6.30 1.87
N VAL A 33 -10.49 -6.91 1.81
CA VAL A 33 -11.51 -6.78 2.86
C VAL A 33 -11.04 -7.39 4.18
N ILE A 34 -10.45 -8.60 4.16
CA ILE A 34 -9.90 -9.24 5.36
C ILE A 34 -8.73 -8.42 5.94
N ALA A 35 -7.90 -7.82 5.08
CA ALA A 35 -6.82 -6.92 5.48
C ALA A 35 -7.34 -5.69 6.22
N ALA A 36 -8.29 -4.98 5.61
CA ALA A 36 -8.84 -3.77 6.18
C ALA A 36 -9.61 -4.02 7.47
N GLN A 37 -10.48 -5.03 7.50
CA GLN A 37 -11.20 -5.37 8.72
C GLN A 37 -10.23 -5.77 9.85
N THR A 38 -9.08 -6.33 9.47
CA THR A 38 -8.04 -6.64 10.43
C THR A 38 -7.49 -5.40 11.10
N VAL A 39 -7.05 -4.41 10.33
CA VAL A 39 -6.58 -3.11 10.83
C VAL A 39 -7.64 -2.42 11.68
N ILE A 40 -8.87 -2.32 11.16
CA ILE A 40 -9.99 -1.64 11.83
C ILE A 40 -10.25 -2.18 13.24
N ASN A 41 -10.31 -3.50 13.39
CA ASN A 41 -10.54 -4.14 14.68
C ASN A 41 -9.43 -3.82 15.70
N GLU A 42 -8.18 -3.59 15.25
CA GLU A 42 -7.08 -3.24 16.14
C GLU A 42 -7.24 -1.82 16.69
N TYR A 43 -7.65 -0.86 15.84
CA TYR A 43 -7.93 0.51 16.27
C TYR A 43 -9.14 0.59 17.21
N GLN A 44 -10.19 -0.16 16.92
CA GLN A 44 -11.41 -0.13 17.72
C GLN A 44 -11.32 -0.98 18.99
N LYS A 45 -10.31 -1.85 19.10
CA LYS A 45 -10.19 -2.86 20.17
C LYS A 45 -11.41 -3.78 20.25
N ASP A 46 -12.06 -4.00 19.10
CA ASP A 46 -13.27 -4.81 18.99
C ASP A 46 -12.94 -6.24 18.57
N ASN A 47 -13.43 -7.20 19.37
CA ASN A 47 -13.33 -8.63 19.06
C ASN A 47 -14.65 -9.15 18.47
N ASN A 48 -14.86 -8.89 17.18
CA ASN A 48 -16.03 -9.39 16.46
C ASN A 48 -15.91 -10.92 16.24
N ILE A 49 -16.66 -11.70 17.02
CA ILE A 49 -16.65 -13.18 16.99
C ILE A 49 -17.04 -13.74 15.62
N VAL A 50 -17.97 -13.09 14.91
CA VAL A 50 -18.42 -13.55 13.59
C VAL A 50 -17.29 -13.39 12.58
N PHE A 51 -16.66 -12.22 12.54
CA PHE A 51 -15.50 -11.99 11.69
C PHE A 51 -14.36 -12.96 12.02
N GLN A 52 -14.07 -13.21 13.30
CA GLN A 52 -13.05 -14.19 13.70
C GLN A 52 -13.30 -15.59 13.13
N LYS A 53 -14.55 -16.05 13.08
CA LYS A 53 -14.89 -17.35 12.46
C LYS A 53 -14.63 -17.36 10.95
N ILE A 54 -15.06 -16.31 10.24
CA ILE A 54 -14.85 -16.17 8.80
C ILE A 54 -13.35 -16.12 8.48
N TYR A 55 -12.63 -15.30 9.24
CA TYR A 55 -11.19 -15.14 9.20
C TYR A 55 -10.44 -16.47 9.39
N LEU A 56 -10.79 -17.25 10.42
CA LEU A 56 -10.15 -18.54 10.70
C LEU A 56 -10.37 -19.56 9.60
N ARG A 57 -11.57 -19.59 9.00
CA ARG A 57 -11.87 -20.46 7.85
C ARG A 57 -11.02 -20.10 6.64
N TYR A 58 -11.01 -18.81 6.29
CA TYR A 58 -10.21 -18.33 5.18
C TYR A 58 -8.71 -18.59 5.39
N TYR A 59 -8.19 -18.31 6.59
CA TYR A 59 -6.80 -18.59 6.92
C TYR A 59 -6.45 -20.08 6.84
N SER A 60 -7.34 -20.97 7.29
CA SER A 60 -7.15 -22.42 7.17
C SER A 60 -7.06 -22.84 5.71
N TRP A 61 -7.95 -22.32 4.86
CA TRP A 61 -7.87 -22.53 3.42
C TRP A 61 -6.56 -21.99 2.85
N LEU A 62 -6.20 -20.74 3.16
CA LEU A 62 -5.00 -20.09 2.64
C LEU A 62 -3.74 -20.90 2.98
N SER A 63 -3.64 -21.38 4.22
CA SER A 63 -2.52 -22.19 4.71
C SER A 63 -2.34 -23.50 3.95
N LEU A 64 -3.44 -24.13 3.53
CA LEU A 64 -3.43 -25.37 2.75
C LEU A 64 -3.18 -25.14 1.25
N ASN A 65 -3.51 -23.95 0.74
CA ASN A 65 -3.63 -23.72 -0.70
C ASN A 65 -2.61 -22.76 -1.30
N TRP A 66 -1.93 -21.93 -0.50
CA TRP A 66 -1.06 -20.88 -1.03
C TRP A 66 0.12 -21.41 -1.87
N GLN A 67 0.61 -22.62 -1.59
CA GLN A 67 1.72 -23.25 -2.33
C GLN A 67 1.29 -24.08 -3.54
N LYS A 68 -0.01 -24.11 -3.89
CA LYS A 68 -0.50 -24.93 -5.01
C LYS A 68 0.28 -24.63 -6.30
N ASN A 69 0.60 -25.69 -7.05
CA ASN A 69 1.33 -25.57 -8.32
C ASN A 69 0.54 -24.78 -9.38
N SER A 70 -0.79 -24.76 -9.28
CA SER A 70 -1.67 -23.97 -10.15
C SER A 70 -1.53 -22.46 -9.95
N ASN A 71 -1.05 -22.00 -8.80
CA ASN A 71 -0.92 -20.57 -8.51
C ASN A 71 0.33 -20.02 -9.20
N SER A 72 0.16 -18.87 -9.85
CA SER A 72 1.27 -18.08 -10.38
C SER A 72 2.22 -17.61 -9.25
N PRO A 73 3.49 -17.26 -9.55
CA PRO A 73 4.39 -16.67 -8.56
C PRO A 73 3.82 -15.42 -7.89
N ARG A 74 3.03 -14.62 -8.62
CA ARG A 74 2.37 -13.43 -8.10
C ARG A 74 1.30 -13.77 -7.08
N GLU A 75 0.38 -14.68 -7.41
CA GLU A 75 -0.65 -15.14 -6.47
C GLU A 75 -0.03 -15.77 -5.23
N LYS A 76 1.02 -16.59 -5.40
CA LYS A 76 1.79 -17.15 -4.27
C LYS A 76 2.36 -16.07 -3.37
N THR A 77 2.89 -14.99 -3.96
CA THR A 77 3.42 -13.83 -3.22
C THR A 77 2.34 -13.19 -2.37
N ASP A 78 1.19 -12.86 -2.95
CA ASP A 78 0.12 -12.18 -2.24
C ASP A 78 -0.52 -13.07 -1.18
N HIS A 79 -0.70 -14.36 -1.48
CA HIS A 79 -1.19 -15.35 -0.52
C HIS A 79 -0.23 -15.52 0.64
N PHE A 80 1.07 -15.61 0.37
CA PHE A 80 2.10 -15.76 1.40
C PHE A 80 2.19 -14.53 2.31
N LEU A 81 2.23 -13.32 1.74
CA LEU A 81 2.30 -12.07 2.51
C LEU A 81 1.06 -11.91 3.41
N LEU A 82 -0.13 -12.17 2.87
CA LEU A 82 -1.37 -12.20 3.63
C LEU A 82 -1.31 -13.24 4.74
N LYS A 83 -0.99 -14.51 4.42
CA LYS A 83 -0.87 -15.60 5.41
C LYS A 83 0.04 -15.20 6.57
N ASN A 84 1.25 -14.72 6.26
CA ASN A 84 2.23 -14.34 7.27
C ASN A 84 1.77 -13.17 8.14
N ALA A 85 1.06 -12.18 7.56
CA ALA A 85 0.46 -11.09 8.32
C ALA A 85 -0.64 -11.60 9.28
N LEU A 86 -1.52 -12.49 8.79
CA LEU A 86 -2.57 -13.09 9.60
C LEU A 86 -2.00 -13.96 10.73
N GLU A 87 -0.90 -14.69 10.50
CA GLU A 87 -0.19 -15.47 11.52
C GLU A 87 0.37 -14.62 12.65
N LYS A 88 0.99 -13.48 12.33
CA LYS A 88 1.47 -12.52 13.32
C LYS A 88 0.34 -12.12 14.26
N ARG A 89 -0.83 -11.80 13.70
CA ARG A 89 -2.01 -11.40 14.48
C ARG A 89 -2.55 -12.51 15.37
N GLN A 90 -2.70 -13.72 14.83
CA GLN A 90 -3.15 -14.88 15.62
C GLN A 90 -2.20 -15.19 16.77
N SER A 91 -0.89 -15.08 16.55
CA SER A 91 0.11 -15.35 17.59
C SER A 91 -0.03 -14.42 18.81
N ILE A 92 -0.50 -13.20 18.60
CA ILE A 92 -0.79 -12.21 19.66
C ILE A 92 -2.10 -12.57 20.38
N LEU A 93 -3.15 -12.90 19.62
CA LEU A 93 -4.49 -13.13 20.16
C LEU A 93 -4.66 -14.49 20.86
N MET A 94 -3.95 -15.53 20.40
CA MET A 94 -4.13 -16.91 20.87
C MET A 94 -2.79 -17.64 21.05
N PRO A 95 -1.95 -17.24 22.03
CA PRO A 95 -0.59 -17.77 22.20
C PRO A 95 -0.51 -19.27 22.57
N LYS A 96 -1.64 -19.99 22.72
CA LYS A 96 -1.69 -21.34 23.32
C LYS A 96 -2.60 -22.37 22.61
N LYS A 97 -3.10 -22.14 21.39
CA LYS A 97 -3.99 -23.11 20.69
C LYS A 97 -3.44 -23.64 19.36
N ASP A 98 -3.44 -24.97 19.26
CA ASP A 98 -3.56 -25.90 18.12
C ASP A 98 -2.52 -26.00 16.97
N ASN A 99 -2.41 -27.22 16.44
CA ASN A 99 -1.42 -27.77 15.48
C ASN A 99 -1.48 -27.21 14.04
N ILE A 100 -2.40 -26.31 13.71
CA ILE A 100 -2.57 -25.77 12.35
C ILE A 100 -1.71 -24.50 12.15
N TYR A 101 -1.34 -23.82 13.24
CA TYR A 101 -0.74 -22.50 13.19
C TYR A 101 0.79 -22.56 13.18
N GLN A 102 1.41 -21.94 12.16
CA GLN A 102 2.86 -21.76 12.12
C GLN A 102 3.25 -20.45 12.81
N LYS A 103 4.42 -20.44 13.46
CA LYS A 103 5.01 -19.19 13.95
C LYS A 103 5.27 -18.25 12.77
N PRO A 104 4.97 -16.95 12.90
CA PRO A 104 5.25 -16.00 11.84
C PRO A 104 6.74 -15.99 11.50
N LEU A 105 7.06 -15.86 10.22
CA LEU A 105 8.43 -15.78 9.77
C LEU A 105 9.05 -14.44 10.19
N ASN A 106 10.33 -14.48 10.57
CA ASN A 106 11.12 -13.28 10.78
C ASN A 106 11.41 -12.58 9.44
N HIS A 107 11.93 -11.35 9.49
CA HIS A 107 12.12 -10.51 8.29
C HIS A 107 12.94 -11.18 7.18
N PHE A 108 14.07 -11.81 7.52
CA PHE A 108 14.89 -12.48 6.51
C PHE A 108 14.24 -13.77 5.97
N SER A 109 13.58 -14.55 6.82
CA SER A 109 12.83 -15.74 6.38
C SER A 109 11.67 -15.38 5.45
N VAL A 110 11.03 -14.21 5.63
CA VAL A 110 10.05 -13.68 4.68
C VAL A 110 10.70 -13.43 3.31
N LEU A 111 11.87 -12.79 3.26
CA LEU A 111 12.59 -12.59 1.99
C LEU A 111 13.00 -13.91 1.34
N LEU A 112 13.46 -14.88 2.13
CA LEU A 112 13.85 -16.19 1.62
C LEU A 112 12.69 -16.92 0.97
N GLU A 113 11.51 -16.85 1.59
CA GLU A 113 10.29 -17.45 1.05
C GLU A 113 9.83 -16.74 -0.23
N LEU A 114 9.87 -15.40 -0.26
CA LEU A 114 9.60 -14.62 -1.48
C LEU A 114 10.59 -14.98 -2.60
N ALA A 115 11.88 -15.06 -2.30
CA ALA A 115 12.90 -15.45 -3.27
C ALA A 115 12.64 -16.87 -3.81
N ARG A 116 12.22 -17.80 -2.95
CA ARG A 116 11.83 -19.16 -3.35
C ARG A 116 10.63 -19.16 -4.30
N ILE A 117 9.59 -18.37 -4.01
CA ILE A 117 8.41 -18.24 -4.90
C ILE A 117 8.83 -17.79 -6.31
N TRP A 118 9.80 -16.88 -6.40
CA TRP A 118 10.30 -16.31 -7.65
C TRP A 118 11.54 -17.02 -8.23
N ASN A 119 11.93 -18.17 -7.67
CA ASN A 119 13.13 -18.92 -8.06
C ASN A 119 14.41 -18.08 -8.13
N GLN A 120 14.56 -17.11 -7.22
CA GLN A 120 15.75 -16.27 -7.10
C GLN A 120 16.69 -16.81 -6.03
N PRO A 121 18.01 -16.87 -6.28
CA PRO A 121 18.97 -17.20 -5.24
C PRO A 121 19.06 -16.05 -4.23
N LEU A 122 18.80 -16.34 -2.95
CA LEU A 122 18.96 -15.38 -1.87
C LEU A 122 19.94 -15.90 -0.82
N LYS A 123 20.96 -15.10 -0.53
CA LYS A 123 21.92 -15.29 0.56
C LYS A 123 21.80 -14.14 1.54
N GLN A 124 22.18 -14.38 2.80
CA GLN A 124 22.20 -13.36 3.85
C GLN A 124 23.45 -12.47 3.72
N GLU A 125 23.59 -11.83 2.56
CA GLU A 125 24.67 -10.89 2.24
C GLU A 125 24.11 -9.70 1.46
N ARG A 126 24.72 -8.52 1.64
CA ARG A 126 24.21 -7.25 1.11
C ARG A 126 23.87 -7.31 -0.37
N ASN A 127 24.81 -7.72 -1.21
CA ASN A 127 24.61 -7.72 -2.67
C ASN A 127 23.50 -8.68 -3.10
N SER A 128 23.38 -9.85 -2.44
CA SER A 128 22.31 -10.80 -2.77
C SER A 128 20.94 -10.26 -2.39
N ILE A 129 20.83 -9.60 -1.24
CA ILE A 129 19.59 -8.95 -0.80
C ILE A 129 19.23 -7.81 -1.75
N LEU A 130 20.17 -6.89 -2.04
CA LEU A 130 19.93 -5.75 -2.93
C LEU A 130 19.46 -6.20 -4.32
N ASN A 131 20.14 -7.19 -4.92
CA ASN A 131 19.76 -7.72 -6.23
C ASN A 131 18.33 -8.30 -6.22
N PHE A 132 17.98 -9.03 -5.16
CA PHE A 132 16.63 -9.57 -5.02
C PHE A 132 15.59 -8.46 -4.84
N LEU A 133 15.87 -7.44 -4.02
CA LEU A 133 14.96 -6.31 -3.82
C LEU A 133 14.74 -5.54 -5.12
N MET A 134 15.79 -5.23 -5.88
CA MET A 134 15.68 -4.57 -7.19
C MET A 134 14.83 -5.38 -8.17
N PHE A 135 15.07 -6.69 -8.25
CA PHE A 135 14.24 -7.61 -9.05
C PHE A 135 12.77 -7.55 -8.61
N PHE A 136 12.51 -7.57 -7.30
CA PHE A 136 11.17 -7.56 -6.74
C PHE A 136 10.43 -6.24 -7.07
N LEU A 137 11.11 -5.10 -6.96
CA LEU A 137 10.55 -3.79 -7.33
C LEU A 137 10.20 -3.71 -8.82
N GLU A 138 11.07 -4.20 -9.69
CA GLU A 138 10.84 -4.17 -11.13
C GLU A 138 9.70 -5.13 -11.53
N ARG A 139 9.75 -6.38 -11.04
CA ARG A 139 8.89 -7.46 -11.54
C ARG A 139 7.56 -7.60 -10.83
N VAL A 140 7.50 -7.23 -9.55
CA VAL A 140 6.29 -7.37 -8.73
C VAL A 140 5.53 -6.05 -8.64
N TYR A 141 6.24 -4.92 -8.52
CA TYR A 141 5.62 -3.60 -8.39
C TYR A 141 5.57 -2.82 -9.70
N GLY A 142 6.20 -3.32 -10.77
CA GLY A 142 6.18 -2.70 -12.09
C GLY A 142 6.98 -1.40 -12.17
N ILE A 143 7.92 -1.17 -11.24
CA ILE A 143 8.69 0.07 -11.17
C ILE A 143 9.73 0.10 -12.30
N PRO A 144 9.79 1.18 -13.12
CA PRO A 144 10.82 1.32 -14.15
C PRO A 144 12.24 1.35 -13.55
N LYS A 145 13.16 0.61 -14.16
CA LYS A 145 14.55 0.45 -13.68
C LYS A 145 15.29 1.77 -13.41
N GLN A 146 15.05 2.79 -14.24
CA GLN A 146 15.66 4.13 -14.08
C GLN A 146 15.36 4.78 -12.72
N TYR A 147 14.22 4.45 -12.09
CA TYR A 147 13.87 4.93 -10.76
C TYR A 147 14.43 4.04 -9.66
N ILE A 148 14.57 2.73 -9.91
CA ILE A 148 15.11 1.76 -8.94
C ILE A 148 16.55 2.15 -8.56
N ASP A 149 17.42 2.36 -9.54
CA ASP A 149 18.82 2.71 -9.29
C ASP A 149 18.92 4.01 -8.47
N THR A 150 18.07 4.98 -8.80
CA THR A 150 18.00 6.27 -8.08
C THR A 150 17.51 6.10 -6.65
N ILE A 151 16.47 5.28 -6.42
CA ILE A 151 15.98 4.95 -5.07
C ILE A 151 17.13 4.36 -4.25
N PHE A 152 17.82 3.33 -4.76
CA PHE A 152 18.92 2.71 -4.04
C PHE A 152 20.09 3.66 -3.77
N SER A 153 20.41 4.57 -4.70
CA SER A 153 21.39 5.63 -4.46
C SER A 153 21.02 6.47 -3.24
N LEU A 154 19.77 6.92 -3.14
CA LEU A 154 19.28 7.71 -2.02
C LEU A 154 19.23 6.93 -0.69
N LEU A 155 19.05 5.60 -0.72
CA LEU A 155 19.14 4.78 0.48
C LEU A 155 20.57 4.73 1.03
N GLU A 156 21.58 4.77 0.16
CA GLU A 156 22.99 4.68 0.54
C GLU A 156 23.58 6.04 0.92
N GLU A 157 23.15 7.10 0.24
CA GLU A 157 23.65 8.46 0.44
C GLU A 157 23.18 9.09 1.76
N SER A 158 23.95 10.07 2.22
CA SER A 158 23.62 10.93 3.36
C SER A 158 23.16 12.29 2.86
N TRP A 159 21.94 12.34 2.31
CA TRP A 159 21.31 13.57 1.83
C TRP A 159 20.57 14.30 2.96
N LYS A 160 20.37 15.62 2.82
CA LYS A 160 19.48 16.40 3.70
C LYS A 160 18.54 17.27 2.87
N PRO A 161 17.27 17.46 3.26
CA PRO A 161 16.38 18.32 2.53
C PRO A 161 16.79 19.79 2.70
N ILE A 162 16.78 20.55 1.60
CA ILE A 162 16.98 22.01 1.63
C ILE A 162 15.69 22.66 2.12
N LEU A 163 15.74 23.19 3.33
CA LEU A 163 14.70 24.05 3.88
C LEU A 163 14.90 25.49 3.38
N SER A 164 14.37 25.79 2.19
CA SER A 164 14.25 27.17 1.70
C SER A 164 13.17 27.92 2.50
N PRO A 165 13.12 29.27 2.56
CA PRO A 165 11.94 29.96 3.09
C PRO A 165 10.71 29.62 2.24
N LEU A 166 9.94 28.65 2.72
CA LEU A 166 8.69 28.20 2.14
C LEU A 166 7.59 29.13 2.65
N GLY A 167 6.71 29.60 1.76
CA GLY A 167 5.60 30.51 2.11
C GLY A 167 4.60 29.92 3.12
N VAL A 168 3.45 30.55 3.31
CA VAL A 168 2.43 30.04 4.24
C VAL A 168 1.50 29.04 3.53
N LEU A 169 1.06 28.01 4.25
CA LEU A 169 0.01 27.09 3.76
C LEU A 169 -1.38 27.68 4.02
N PRO A 170 -2.35 27.47 3.13
CA PRO A 170 -3.75 27.82 3.40
C PRO A 170 -4.25 27.12 4.67
N ASN A 171 -4.87 27.88 5.58
CA ASN A 171 -5.55 27.32 6.76
C ASN A 171 -7.04 27.02 6.49
N ARG A 172 -7.40 26.80 5.22
CA ARG A 172 -8.76 26.41 4.85
C ARG A 172 -9.02 24.99 5.34
N LYS A 173 -10.23 24.78 5.86
CA LYS A 173 -10.75 23.44 6.15
C LYS A 173 -11.73 23.03 5.05
N PHE A 174 -11.77 21.74 4.75
CA PHE A 174 -12.61 21.14 3.73
C PHE A 174 -13.62 20.17 4.38
N SER A 175 -14.84 20.12 3.84
CA SER A 175 -15.78 19.03 4.08
C SER A 175 -15.57 17.90 3.07
N LEU A 176 -16.04 16.69 3.37
CA LEU A 176 -15.99 15.59 2.39
C LEU A 176 -16.76 15.95 1.11
N GLN A 177 -17.90 16.64 1.24
CA GLN A 177 -18.69 17.09 0.11
C GLN A 177 -17.91 18.05 -0.81
N GLU A 178 -17.20 19.03 -0.25
CA GLU A 178 -16.39 19.96 -1.04
C GLU A 178 -15.27 19.24 -1.80
N ILE A 179 -14.66 18.22 -1.17
CA ILE A 179 -13.60 17.42 -1.81
C ILE A 179 -14.19 16.59 -2.96
N GLU A 180 -15.35 15.97 -2.76
CA GLU A 180 -16.07 15.23 -3.80
C GLU A 180 -16.44 16.13 -4.99
N GLU A 181 -17.00 17.30 -4.72
CA GLU A 181 -17.38 18.29 -5.74
C GLU A 181 -16.17 18.79 -6.53
N TYR A 182 -15.04 19.04 -5.86
CA TYR A 182 -13.78 19.38 -6.53
C TYR A 182 -13.31 18.26 -7.46
N PHE A 183 -13.30 17.02 -6.96
CA PHE A 183 -12.63 15.92 -7.64
C PHE A 183 -13.47 15.34 -8.80
N PHE A 184 -14.75 15.06 -8.55
CA PHE A 184 -15.63 14.48 -9.57
C PHE A 184 -16.27 15.56 -10.45
N GLY A 185 -16.52 16.76 -9.90
CA GLY A 185 -17.24 17.82 -10.60
C GLY A 185 -18.59 17.32 -11.14
N ASN A 186 -18.81 17.49 -12.44
CA ASN A 186 -20.02 17.02 -13.13
C ASN A 186 -19.89 15.59 -13.69
N LYS A 187 -18.78 14.88 -13.44
CA LYS A 187 -18.57 13.52 -13.97
C LYS A 187 -19.39 12.51 -13.17
N LEU A 188 -19.64 11.35 -13.79
CA LEU A 188 -20.26 10.23 -13.10
C LEU A 188 -19.33 9.76 -11.96
N LYS A 189 -19.86 9.75 -10.74
CA LYS A 189 -19.18 9.27 -9.54
C LYS A 189 -19.30 7.75 -9.46
N PRO A 190 -18.20 6.99 -9.22
CA PRO A 190 -18.28 5.54 -9.00
C PRO A 190 -19.10 5.24 -7.74
N GLU A 191 -19.76 4.09 -7.70
CA GLU A 191 -20.53 3.69 -6.51
C GLU A 191 -19.57 3.25 -5.39
N TYR A 192 -19.58 3.99 -4.28
CA TYR A 192 -18.83 3.63 -3.08
C TYR A 192 -19.59 3.99 -1.80
N SER A 193 -19.15 3.41 -0.69
CA SER A 193 -19.64 3.76 0.66
C SER A 193 -18.53 4.38 1.50
N VAL A 194 -18.88 5.41 2.27
CA VAL A 194 -17.96 6.05 3.21
C VAL A 194 -18.11 5.41 4.58
N GLN A 195 -16.99 5.06 5.19
CA GLN A 195 -16.88 4.46 6.52
C GLN A 195 -16.05 5.37 7.41
N VAL A 196 -16.70 6.07 8.34
CA VAL A 196 -16.02 6.99 9.28
C VAL A 196 -15.64 6.23 10.54
N ILE A 197 -14.34 6.12 10.80
CA ILE A 197 -13.77 5.40 11.94
C ILE A 197 -12.96 6.40 12.79
N PRO A 198 -13.54 6.97 13.85
CA PRO A 198 -12.82 7.91 14.69
C PRO A 198 -11.50 7.33 15.21
N LYS A 199 -10.43 8.11 15.13
CA LYS A 199 -9.08 7.79 15.63
C LYS A 199 -8.28 6.75 14.82
N ILE A 200 -8.77 6.29 13.68
CA ILE A 200 -7.85 5.66 12.71
C ILE A 200 -6.87 6.74 12.23
N ASP A 201 -5.59 6.43 12.11
CA ASP A 201 -4.55 7.39 11.68
C ASP A 201 -4.26 7.29 10.18
N ARG A 202 -5.18 6.69 9.40
CA ARG A 202 -5.00 6.43 7.97
C ARG A 202 -6.25 6.74 7.14
N TYR A 203 -5.98 7.06 5.88
CA TYR A 203 -6.94 7.20 4.79
C TYR A 203 -6.67 6.06 3.84
N PHE A 204 -7.68 5.27 3.50
CA PHE A 204 -7.51 4.19 2.54
C PHE A 204 -8.85 3.80 1.93
N SER A 205 -8.79 3.16 0.77
CA SER A 205 -9.93 2.63 0.04
C SER A 205 -9.80 1.12 -0.17
N ILE A 206 -10.95 0.46 -0.29
CA ILE A 206 -11.03 -0.91 -0.79
C ILE A 206 -11.83 -0.91 -2.07
N ILE A 207 -11.20 -1.56 -3.03
CA ILE A 207 -11.52 -1.43 -4.42
C ILE A 207 -11.58 -2.81 -5.05
N GLY A 208 -12.71 -3.12 -5.67
CA GLY A 208 -12.89 -4.30 -6.49
C GLY A 208 -13.85 -3.98 -7.64
N LYS A 209 -13.45 -4.31 -8.86
CA LYS A 209 -14.34 -4.28 -10.02
C LYS A 209 -15.56 -5.15 -9.72
N GLU A 210 -16.76 -4.67 -10.07
CA GLU A 210 -18.05 -5.36 -9.81
C GLU A 210 -18.37 -5.56 -8.31
N HIS A 211 -17.58 -4.99 -7.41
CA HIS A 211 -17.80 -5.03 -5.97
C HIS A 211 -18.15 -3.64 -5.43
N ARG A 212 -18.87 -3.60 -4.30
CA ARG A 212 -19.12 -2.35 -3.59
C ARG A 212 -17.80 -1.80 -3.07
N CYS A 213 -17.41 -0.61 -3.53
CA CYS A 213 -16.17 0.01 -3.07
C CYS A 213 -16.39 0.75 -1.74
N HIS A 214 -15.31 0.90 -0.98
CA HIS A 214 -15.35 1.46 0.37
C HIS A 214 -14.24 2.47 0.56
N LEU A 215 -14.57 3.63 1.13
CA LEU A 215 -13.62 4.66 1.56
C LEU A 215 -13.61 4.74 3.09
N PHE A 216 -12.44 4.65 3.70
CA PHE A 216 -12.25 4.68 5.14
C PHE A 216 -11.58 5.97 5.57
N LEU A 217 -12.23 6.71 6.48
CA LEU A 217 -11.80 8.04 6.90
C LEU A 217 -11.86 8.19 8.43
N PRO A 218 -10.96 9.00 9.05
CA PRO A 218 -11.03 9.30 10.47
C PRO A 218 -12.18 10.25 10.86
N LYS A 219 -12.64 11.06 9.91
CA LYS A 219 -13.66 12.10 10.07
C LYS A 219 -14.36 12.34 8.74
N SER A 220 -15.45 13.10 8.74
CA SER A 220 -16.18 13.53 7.53
C SER A 220 -16.10 15.04 7.26
N GLU A 221 -15.57 15.79 8.21
CA GLU A 221 -15.56 17.25 8.21
C GLU A 221 -14.23 17.78 8.74
N ASN A 222 -13.92 19.03 8.41
CA ASN A 222 -12.74 19.76 8.89
C ASN A 222 -11.39 19.11 8.52
N PHE A 223 -11.25 18.64 7.28
CA PHE A 223 -9.97 18.22 6.74
C PHE A 223 -9.08 19.45 6.49
N ASP A 224 -7.81 19.41 6.90
CA ASP A 224 -6.82 20.36 6.40
C ASP A 224 -6.43 20.05 4.94
N LEU A 225 -5.54 20.87 4.38
CA LEU A 225 -5.11 20.74 2.99
C LEU A 225 -4.54 19.35 2.66
N PHE A 226 -3.68 18.80 3.52
CA PHE A 226 -3.01 17.52 3.24
C PHE A 226 -3.93 16.35 3.53
N GLU A 227 -4.75 16.43 4.58
CA GLU A 227 -5.80 15.46 4.83
C GLU A 227 -6.81 15.39 3.67
N ALA A 228 -7.20 16.54 3.11
CA ALA A 228 -8.07 16.60 1.93
C ALA A 228 -7.38 16.03 0.68
N ALA A 229 -6.07 16.25 0.54
CA ALA A 229 -5.29 15.69 -0.55
C ALA A 229 -5.19 14.16 -0.46
N LEU A 230 -5.12 13.58 0.74
CA LEU A 230 -5.21 12.13 0.96
C LEU A 230 -6.59 11.57 0.59
N VAL A 231 -7.68 12.29 0.85
CA VAL A 231 -9.02 11.87 0.38
C VAL A 231 -9.07 11.84 -1.15
N ILE A 232 -8.46 12.83 -1.81
CA ILE A 232 -8.35 12.89 -3.27
C ILE A 232 -7.51 11.73 -3.83
N HIS A 233 -6.43 11.38 -3.15
CA HIS A 233 -5.61 10.21 -3.48
C HIS A 233 -6.47 8.94 -3.54
N GLU A 234 -7.29 8.70 -2.51
CA GLU A 234 -8.20 7.54 -2.47
C GLU A 234 -9.33 7.62 -3.51
N PHE A 235 -9.85 8.81 -3.80
CA PHE A 235 -10.82 8.98 -4.89
C PHE A 235 -10.23 8.65 -6.26
N GLN A 236 -8.94 8.93 -6.47
CA GLN A 236 -8.28 8.55 -7.72
C GLN A 236 -8.16 7.03 -7.84
N HIS A 237 -7.83 6.32 -6.76
CA HIS A 237 -7.87 4.85 -6.79
C HIS A 237 -9.27 4.33 -7.15
N LEU A 238 -10.34 4.93 -6.62
CA LEU A 238 -11.72 4.56 -6.97
C LEU A 238 -12.06 4.81 -8.44
N LEU A 239 -11.54 5.87 -9.06
CA LEU A 239 -11.69 6.12 -10.50
C LEU A 239 -10.85 5.18 -11.36
N ASP A 240 -9.71 4.75 -10.83
CA ASP A 240 -8.77 3.87 -11.52
C ASP A 240 -9.35 2.46 -11.74
N ILE A 241 -10.49 2.10 -11.12
CA ILE A 241 -11.17 0.81 -11.31
C ILE A 241 -11.54 0.57 -12.78
N ASP A 242 -12.07 1.59 -13.45
CA ASP A 242 -12.67 1.49 -14.79
C ASP A 242 -11.76 2.03 -15.89
N ASN A 243 -10.81 2.90 -15.56
CA ASN A 243 -10.05 3.68 -16.54
C ASN A 243 -8.99 2.91 -17.34
N TYR A 244 -8.56 1.74 -16.87
CA TYR A 244 -7.46 1.04 -17.53
C TYR A 244 -7.85 0.49 -18.92
N GLU A 245 -9.16 0.31 -19.24
CA GLU A 245 -9.58 -0.17 -20.57
C GLU A 245 -9.21 0.82 -21.68
N ASN A 246 -9.12 2.12 -21.37
CA ASN A 246 -8.76 3.16 -22.34
C ASN A 246 -7.25 3.27 -22.60
N ILE A 247 -6.39 2.84 -21.66
CA ILE A 247 -4.91 2.92 -21.82
C ILE A 247 -4.42 1.92 -22.89
N LEU A 248 -5.18 0.87 -23.16
CA LEU A 248 -4.88 -0.09 -24.23
C LEU A 248 -5.26 0.41 -25.63
N ILE A 249 -6.19 1.37 -25.76
CA ILE A 249 -6.64 1.85 -27.07
C ILE A 249 -5.56 2.72 -27.73
N ASP A 250 -4.79 3.48 -26.96
CA ASP A 250 -3.69 4.29 -27.52
C ASP A 250 -2.40 3.50 -27.77
N ASN A 251 -2.19 2.37 -27.08
CA ASN A 251 -0.92 1.62 -27.13
C ASN A 251 -1.04 0.20 -27.72
N LYS A 252 -2.01 -0.08 -28.60
CA LYS A 252 -1.99 -1.33 -29.40
C LYS A 252 -2.46 -1.20 -30.85
N LYS A 253 -1.46 -1.11 -31.72
CA LYS A 253 -1.39 -1.92 -32.95
C LYS A 253 -0.79 -3.32 -32.72
N GLU A 254 -0.53 -3.76 -31.49
CA GLU A 254 0.05 -5.09 -31.23
C GLU A 254 -0.81 -5.93 -30.29
N ILE A 255 -1.60 -6.79 -30.93
CA ILE A 255 -2.10 -8.11 -30.49
C ILE A 255 -1.67 -8.48 -29.05
N MET A 256 -2.58 -8.39 -28.07
CA MET A 256 -2.41 -9.09 -26.80
C MET A 256 -3.37 -10.27 -26.68
N LYS A 257 -2.78 -11.41 -26.34
CA LYS A 257 -3.43 -12.65 -25.96
C LYS A 257 -4.01 -12.56 -24.54
N ASP A 258 -4.94 -13.46 -24.24
CA ASP A 258 -5.77 -13.61 -23.04
C ASP A 258 -5.06 -13.59 -21.66
N GLU A 259 -3.72 -13.57 -21.58
CA GLU A 259 -2.97 -13.45 -20.31
C GLU A 259 -2.74 -11.99 -19.86
N SER A 260 -3.34 -11.02 -20.56
CA SER A 260 -3.06 -9.59 -20.37
C SER A 260 -4.00 -8.88 -19.40
N TYR A 261 -5.14 -9.47 -19.05
CA TYR A 261 -6.07 -8.89 -18.07
C TYR A 261 -5.57 -9.01 -16.62
N SER A 262 -4.72 -9.99 -16.28
CA SER A 262 -4.13 -10.09 -14.93
C SER A 262 -3.03 -9.04 -14.68
N LYS A 263 -2.24 -8.70 -15.71
CA LYS A 263 -1.19 -7.65 -15.63
C LYS A 263 -1.75 -6.24 -15.39
N PHE A 264 -3.03 -6.04 -15.62
CA PHE A 264 -3.66 -4.74 -15.79
C PHE A 264 -4.09 -4.09 -14.46
N TYR A 265 -4.61 -4.89 -13.52
CA TYR A 265 -4.98 -4.46 -12.18
C TYR A 265 -3.79 -4.52 -11.18
N GLU A 266 -2.63 -5.00 -11.63
CA GLU A 266 -1.46 -5.27 -10.79
C GLU A 266 -0.36 -4.20 -10.87
N ASN A 267 -0.46 -3.21 -11.76
CA ASN A 267 0.56 -2.16 -11.86
C ASN A 267 0.37 -1.10 -10.77
N LEU A 268 0.79 -1.46 -9.55
CA LEU A 268 0.79 -0.58 -8.38
C LEU A 268 1.42 0.77 -8.69
N PHE A 269 2.55 0.80 -9.42
CA PHE A 269 3.20 2.05 -9.81
C PHE A 269 2.30 3.01 -10.58
N LEU A 270 1.51 2.54 -11.56
CA LEU A 270 0.62 3.43 -12.33
C LEU A 270 -0.53 3.97 -11.49
N SER A 271 -1.15 3.11 -10.68
CA SER A 271 -2.22 3.50 -9.76
C SER A 271 -1.74 4.55 -8.76
N GLU A 272 -0.59 4.30 -8.13
CA GLU A 272 0.03 5.27 -7.20
C GLU A 272 0.43 6.56 -7.91
N LYS A 273 0.97 6.48 -9.13
CA LYS A 273 1.32 7.66 -9.91
C LYS A 273 0.10 8.53 -10.20
N ASN A 274 -1.04 7.94 -10.58
CA ASN A 274 -2.26 8.70 -10.81
C ASN A 274 -2.74 9.37 -9.52
N ALA A 275 -2.78 8.63 -8.41
CA ALA A 275 -3.25 9.12 -7.12
C ALA A 275 -2.36 10.25 -6.56
N LEU A 276 -1.04 10.08 -6.60
CA LEU A 276 -0.05 11.10 -6.25
C LEU A 276 -0.11 12.31 -7.19
N ASN A 277 -0.45 12.12 -8.46
CA ASN A 277 -0.67 13.23 -9.38
C ASN A 277 -1.92 14.04 -9.02
N ALA A 278 -3.02 13.38 -8.65
CA ALA A 278 -4.23 14.04 -8.20
C ALA A 278 -3.98 14.86 -6.92
N GLU A 279 -3.26 14.28 -5.95
CA GLU A 279 -2.82 14.97 -4.73
C GLU A 279 -2.00 16.22 -5.07
N ARG A 280 -0.99 16.07 -5.93
CA ARG A 280 -0.10 17.17 -6.34
C ARG A 280 -0.88 18.30 -7.01
N VAL A 281 -1.78 17.98 -7.95
CA VAL A 281 -2.59 18.98 -8.66
C VAL A 281 -3.50 19.73 -7.69
N PHE A 282 -4.13 19.04 -6.74
CA PHE A 282 -4.97 19.67 -5.73
C PHE A 282 -4.20 20.65 -4.83
N ILE A 283 -3.06 20.22 -4.29
CA ILE A 283 -2.21 21.04 -3.43
C ILE A 283 -1.73 22.30 -4.18
N LEU A 284 -1.29 22.14 -5.43
CA LEU A 284 -0.82 23.25 -6.26
C LEU A 284 -1.96 24.21 -6.65
N GLY A 285 -3.14 23.67 -6.98
CA GLY A 285 -4.33 24.43 -7.38
C GLY A 285 -4.85 25.37 -6.28
N LEU A 286 -4.57 25.06 -5.01
CA LEU A 286 -4.96 25.87 -3.85
C LEU A 286 -3.93 26.94 -3.46
N GLY A 287 -2.97 27.24 -4.35
CA GLY A 287 -2.02 28.35 -4.17
C GLY A 287 -0.83 28.03 -3.26
N ALA A 288 -0.62 26.77 -2.87
CA ALA A 288 0.49 26.33 -2.01
C ALA A 288 1.78 26.01 -2.79
N ALA A 289 2.04 26.65 -3.94
CA ALA A 289 2.93 26.11 -4.98
C ALA A 289 4.35 25.71 -4.54
N LYS A 290 5.04 26.50 -3.70
CA LYS A 290 6.40 26.16 -3.22
C LYS A 290 6.39 25.29 -1.97
N ARG A 291 5.68 25.72 -0.92
CA ARG A 291 5.62 24.98 0.36
C ARG A 291 4.88 23.66 0.24
N GLY A 292 3.71 23.67 -0.40
CA GLY A 292 2.92 22.48 -0.67
C GLY A 292 3.68 21.48 -1.51
N ARG A 293 4.39 21.92 -2.56
CA ARG A 293 5.27 21.03 -3.34
C ARG A 293 6.37 20.39 -2.50
N PHE A 294 7.02 21.15 -1.61
CA PHE A 294 8.04 20.59 -0.72
C PHE A 294 7.44 19.59 0.26
N CYS A 295 6.37 19.95 0.98
CA CYS A 295 5.70 19.03 1.91
C CYS A 295 5.17 17.78 1.20
N TRP A 296 4.70 17.91 -0.04
CA TRP A 296 4.30 16.79 -0.87
C TRP A 296 5.49 15.85 -1.18
N LEU A 297 6.65 16.40 -1.56
CA LEU A 297 7.88 15.62 -1.73
C LEU A 297 8.37 15.01 -0.41
N GLU A 298 8.22 15.74 0.69
CA GLU A 298 8.59 15.28 2.01
C GLU A 298 7.80 14.02 2.39
N SER A 299 6.48 14.07 2.27
CA SER A 299 5.55 12.97 2.55
C SER A 299 5.67 11.80 1.57
N ASN A 300 5.87 12.08 0.28
CA ASN A 300 5.74 11.06 -0.78
C ASN A 300 7.08 10.57 -1.37
N LEU A 301 8.20 11.22 -1.04
CA LEU A 301 9.54 10.81 -1.46
C LEU A 301 10.50 10.67 -0.28
N PHE A 302 10.69 11.72 0.52
CA PHE A 302 11.76 11.73 1.52
C PHE A 302 11.49 10.80 2.70
N TYR A 303 10.32 10.87 3.36
CA TYR A 303 9.96 9.91 4.40
C TYR A 303 9.94 8.46 3.86
N PRO A 304 9.30 8.16 2.71
CA PRO A 304 9.37 6.84 2.08
C PRO A 304 10.78 6.29 1.85
N ILE A 305 11.73 7.11 1.36
CA ILE A 305 13.13 6.71 1.20
C ILE A 305 13.78 6.39 2.55
N LEU A 306 13.53 7.20 3.59
CA LEU A 306 14.08 6.94 4.93
C LEU A 306 13.51 5.67 5.56
N LEU A 307 12.23 5.38 5.32
CA LEU A 307 11.60 4.13 5.77
C LEU A 307 12.22 2.93 5.06
N LEU A 308 12.34 2.99 3.73
CA LEU A 308 13.04 1.99 2.93
C LEU A 308 14.48 1.76 3.43
N LYS A 309 15.16 2.83 3.85
CA LYS A 309 16.53 2.76 4.38
C LYS A 309 16.57 2.05 5.72
N CYS A 310 15.61 2.32 6.60
CA CYS A 310 15.48 1.61 7.87
C CYS A 310 15.20 0.12 7.66
N GLU A 311 14.27 -0.21 6.77
CA GLU A 311 13.90 -1.59 6.43
C GLU A 311 15.09 -2.35 5.86
N LEU A 312 15.81 -1.76 4.89
CA LEU A 312 17.01 -2.36 4.33
C LEU A 312 18.08 -2.62 5.40
N ASN A 313 18.29 -1.67 6.32
CA ASN A 313 19.24 -1.87 7.41
C ASN A 313 18.80 -2.96 8.38
N ASN A 314 17.50 -3.02 8.73
CA ASN A 314 16.96 -4.05 9.61
C ASN A 314 17.06 -5.45 8.95
N LEU A 315 16.91 -5.53 7.62
CA LEU A 315 17.13 -6.77 6.87
C LEU A 315 18.59 -7.24 6.89
N LEU A 316 19.55 -6.30 6.83
CA LEU A 316 20.97 -6.60 6.77
C LEU A 316 21.61 -6.82 8.16
N TYR A 317 21.14 -6.09 9.16
CA TYR A 317 21.84 -5.91 10.44
C TYR A 317 20.92 -5.99 11.67
N GLY A 318 19.62 -6.23 11.50
CA GLY A 318 18.61 -6.14 12.56
C GLY A 318 18.87 -7.03 13.77
N ASP A 319 19.58 -8.15 13.59
CA ASP A 319 19.99 -9.05 14.69
C ASP A 319 21.06 -8.44 15.62
N LYS A 320 21.78 -7.39 15.18
CA LYS A 320 22.83 -6.71 15.96
C LYS A 320 22.35 -5.43 16.62
N ALA A 321 21.61 -4.62 15.86
CA ALA A 321 20.99 -3.38 16.34
C ALA A 321 19.87 -2.99 15.37
N THR A 322 18.64 -2.94 15.86
CA THR A 322 17.50 -2.43 15.09
C THR A 322 17.62 -0.93 14.98
N ILE A 323 17.53 -0.39 13.76
CA ILE A 323 17.58 1.05 13.55
C ILE A 323 16.21 1.67 13.86
N ASP A 324 16.21 2.70 14.70
CA ASP A 324 15.02 3.53 14.96
C ASP A 324 14.82 4.52 13.81
N PHE A 325 13.60 4.55 13.27
CA PHE A 325 13.21 5.51 12.24
C PHE A 325 13.41 6.96 12.70
N SER A 326 13.17 7.24 13.97
CA SER A 326 13.38 8.57 14.54
C SER A 326 14.84 9.01 14.42
N GLU A 327 15.77 8.10 14.70
CA GLU A 327 17.20 8.36 14.54
C GLU A 327 17.57 8.58 13.07
N MET A 328 16.96 7.83 12.15
CA MET A 328 17.17 7.98 10.71
C MET A 328 16.67 9.34 10.19
N CYS A 329 15.48 9.78 10.60
CA CYS A 329 14.95 11.11 10.30
C CYS A 329 15.91 12.20 10.76
N LEU A 330 16.36 12.14 12.02
CA LEU A 330 17.26 13.15 12.59
C LEU A 330 18.62 13.20 11.88
N LYS A 331 19.19 12.04 11.47
CA LYS A 331 20.43 11.99 10.67
C LYS A 331 20.29 12.72 9.34
N HIS A 332 19.11 12.64 8.73
CA HIS A 332 18.77 13.31 7.48
C HIS A 332 18.17 14.72 7.69
N GLY A 333 18.13 15.24 8.93
CA GLY A 333 17.65 16.59 9.22
C GLY A 333 16.12 16.76 9.12
N MET A 334 15.37 15.66 9.26
CA MET A 334 13.91 15.62 9.21
C MET A 334 13.31 15.37 10.60
N GLU A 335 12.11 15.89 10.84
CA GLU A 335 11.38 15.61 12.07
C GLU A 335 10.85 14.16 12.06
N PRO A 336 11.01 13.39 13.15
CA PRO A 336 10.44 12.05 13.23
C PRO A 336 8.91 12.05 13.13
N LEU A 337 8.37 11.21 12.25
CA LEU A 337 6.94 10.90 12.22
C LEU A 337 6.63 9.65 13.05
N PRO A 338 5.47 9.56 13.71
CA PRO A 338 5.05 8.36 14.41
C PRO A 338 4.89 7.20 13.40
N LEU A 339 5.61 6.10 13.60
CA LEU A 339 5.63 4.93 12.72
C LEU A 339 4.27 4.24 12.56
N SER A 340 3.31 4.44 13.47
CA SER A 340 1.94 3.89 13.35
C SER A 340 1.23 4.38 12.09
N ALA A 341 1.61 5.56 11.58
CA ALA A 341 1.06 6.10 10.34
C ALA A 341 1.57 5.38 9.08
N LEU A 342 2.63 4.55 9.18
CA LEU A 342 3.43 4.16 8.01
C LEU A 342 3.53 2.64 7.74
N PHE A 343 3.08 1.76 8.64
CA PHE A 343 3.23 0.32 8.41
C PHE A 343 2.05 -0.52 8.84
N GLU A 344 1.45 -1.22 7.89
CA GLU A 344 1.02 -2.61 8.06
C GLU A 344 0.82 -3.19 6.66
N TRP A 345 1.56 -4.27 6.34
CA TRP A 345 1.52 -5.10 5.11
C TRP A 345 2.30 -4.60 3.90
N GLY A 346 3.40 -5.27 3.54
CA GLY A 346 4.08 -5.05 2.24
C GLY A 346 4.59 -3.63 1.97
N ALA A 347 4.39 -2.73 2.93
CA ALA A 347 4.54 -1.29 2.80
C ALA A 347 5.93 -0.83 2.41
N PRO A 348 7.07 -1.46 2.81
CA PRO A 348 8.37 -1.03 2.29
C PRO A 348 8.41 -1.07 0.75
N PHE A 349 7.85 -2.11 0.15
CA PHE A 349 7.87 -2.28 -1.30
C PHE A 349 6.75 -1.52 -2.04
N GLN A 350 5.64 -1.22 -1.38
CA GLN A 350 4.66 -0.27 -1.90
C GLN A 350 5.22 1.16 -1.86
N LEU A 351 5.96 1.53 -0.81
CA LEU A 351 6.61 2.84 -0.67
C LEU A 351 7.63 3.13 -1.77
N SER A 352 8.28 2.11 -2.34
CA SER A 352 9.11 2.32 -3.53
C SER A 352 8.32 2.71 -4.78
N ALA A 353 7.05 2.28 -4.91
CA ALA A 353 6.18 2.75 -5.98
C ALA A 353 5.83 4.24 -5.77
N TYR A 354 5.59 4.66 -4.52
CA TYR A 354 5.41 6.06 -4.15
C TYR A 354 6.65 6.89 -4.51
N CYS A 355 7.84 6.43 -4.12
CA CYS A 355 9.11 7.11 -4.42
C CYS A 355 9.29 7.29 -5.94
N ALA A 356 9.14 6.21 -6.70
CA ALA A 356 9.31 6.24 -8.15
C ALA A 356 8.30 7.16 -8.82
N ALA A 357 7.03 7.10 -8.39
CA ALA A 357 5.98 7.97 -8.89
C ALA A 357 6.25 9.44 -8.56
N ALA A 358 6.69 9.74 -7.34
CA ALA A 358 7.05 11.09 -6.94
C ALA A 358 8.22 11.65 -7.76
N MET A 359 9.25 10.84 -8.00
CA MET A 359 10.38 11.21 -8.86
C MET A 359 9.96 11.48 -10.31
N ASP A 360 9.09 10.65 -10.87
CA ASP A 360 8.56 10.78 -12.24
C ASP A 360 7.73 12.07 -12.40
N LEU A 361 6.86 12.33 -11.42
CA LEU A 361 5.98 13.49 -11.40
C LEU A 361 6.72 14.81 -11.12
N GLU A 362 7.84 14.75 -10.42
CA GLU A 362 8.58 15.93 -9.99
C GLU A 362 10.06 15.87 -10.37
N GLN A 363 10.36 15.88 -11.67
CA GLN A 363 11.70 15.71 -12.25
C GLN A 363 12.80 16.65 -11.71
N GLY A 364 12.43 17.75 -11.02
CA GLY A 364 13.36 18.65 -10.34
C GLY A 364 13.42 18.46 -8.83
N TRP A 365 13.17 17.26 -8.33
CA TRP A 365 13.17 16.95 -6.88
C TRP A 365 14.58 17.04 -6.28
N GLN A 366 15.65 16.77 -7.05
CA GLN A 366 17.05 16.80 -6.58
C GLN A 366 17.48 18.18 -6.08
N LYS A 367 16.86 19.25 -6.59
CA LYS A 367 17.16 20.62 -6.14
C LYS A 367 16.78 20.88 -4.67
N PHE A 368 16.06 19.95 -4.05
CA PHE A 368 15.67 19.98 -2.65
C PHE A 368 16.60 19.14 -1.78
N LEU A 369 17.73 18.62 -2.29
CA LEU A 369 18.73 17.90 -1.51
C LEU A 369 20.05 18.70 -1.38
N GLN A 370 20.72 18.58 -0.23
CA GLN A 370 22.08 19.06 0.04
C GLN A 370 23.13 17.97 -0.09
#